data_AF-A0A089LY43-F1
#
_entry.id   AF-A0A089LY43-F1
#
_cell.length_a   1.000
_cell.length_b   1.000
_cell.length_c   1.000
_cell.angle_alpha   90.00
_cell.angle_beta   90.00
_cell.angle_gamma   90.00
#
_symmetry.space_group_name_H-M   'P 1'
#
loop_
_entity.id
_entity.type
_entity.pdbx_description
1 polymer ?
#
loop_
_entity_poly.entity_id
_entity_poly.type
_entity_poly.pdbx_seq_one_letter_code
_entity_poly.pdbx_strand_id
1 'polypeptide(L)'
;MFEGKLEIDPTCKIGYVSQFSQVDKPEETTVFDYIGEAYIQIQDETASIYAEMETTSDMDSLLEKLQLALDAFASIGGDDFESSMNKKLNLANLMKLKDVKVSDLSGGEFKLIDG
;
A
#
# COMPACT_ATOMS: atom_id res chain seq x y z
N MET A 1 31.93 -3.96 36.17
CA MET A 1 30.99 -4.29 35.07
C MET A 1 29.67 -3.66 35.46
N PHE A 2 29.17 -2.68 34.70
CA PHE A 2 27.86 -2.08 34.98
C PHE A 2 26.81 -2.90 34.24
N GLU A 3 25.88 -3.52 34.97
CA GLU A 3 24.65 -4.06 34.39
C GLU A 3 23.74 -2.87 34.04
N GLY A 4 23.84 -2.41 32.79
CA GLY A 4 22.98 -1.35 32.27
C GLY A 4 21.54 -1.85 32.16
N LYS A 5 20.70 -1.52 33.14
CA LYS A 5 19.26 -1.69 33.04
C LYS A 5 18.67 -0.53 32.25
N LEU A 6 17.99 -0.85 31.15
CA LEU A 6 17.22 0.11 30.37
C LEU A 6 15.82 0.19 30.97
N GLU A 7 15.49 1.31 31.61
CA GLU A 7 14.14 1.57 32.12
C GLU A 7 13.41 2.51 31.16
N ILE A 8 12.22 2.11 30.70
CA ILE A 8 11.35 2.91 29.83
C ILE A 8 10.23 3.47 30.70
N ASP A 9 10.09 4.79 30.71
CA ASP A 9 9.04 5.48 31.46
C ASP A 9 7.64 5.18 30.87
N PRO A 10 6.65 4.79 31.69
CA PRO A 10 5.32 4.39 31.21
C PRO A 10 4.48 5.54 30.62
N THR A 11 4.89 6.80 30.80
CA THR A 11 4.26 7.97 30.19
C THR A 11 4.92 8.37 28.86
N CYS A 12 6.05 7.75 28.50
CA CYS A 12 6.80 8.06 27.29
C CYS A 12 6.31 7.23 26.09
N LYS A 13 5.91 7.91 25.01
CA LYS A 13 5.71 7.27 23.69
C LYS A 13 7.03 7.29 22.92
N ILE A 14 7.72 6.15 22.86
CA ILE A 14 8.92 5.99 22.04
C ILE A 14 8.51 5.48 20.66
N GLY A 15 8.69 6.29 19.63
CA GLY A 15 8.57 5.86 18.24
C GLY A 15 9.86 5.19 17.76
N TYR A 16 9.80 3.91 17.42
CA TYR A 16 10.93 3.20 16.79
C TYR A 16 10.71 3.18 15.28
N VAL A 17 11.70 3.64 14.52
CA VAL A 17 11.65 3.61 13.05
C VAL A 17 12.94 3.04 12.50
N SER A 18 12.92 1.78 12.06
CA SER A 18 14.08 1.07 11.50
C SER A 18 14.70 1.82 10.32
N GLN A 19 16.04 1.90 10.25
CA GLN A 19 16.74 2.50 9.10
C GLN A 19 16.72 1.59 7.86
N PHE A 20 16.54 0.28 8.04
CA PHE A 20 16.47 -0.69 6.95
C PHE A 20 15.01 -1.01 6.66
N SER A 21 14.59 -0.83 5.40
CA SER A 21 13.33 -1.40 4.94
C SER A 21 13.49 -2.91 4.77
N GLN A 22 12.50 -3.67 5.23
CA GLN A 22 12.45 -5.12 5.10
C GLN A 22 11.74 -5.56 3.80
N VAL A 23 11.24 -4.61 3.01
CA VAL A 23 10.55 -4.90 1.75
C VAL A 23 11.60 -5.02 0.65
N ASP A 24 11.68 -6.19 0.02
CA ASP A 24 12.38 -6.37 -1.26
C ASP A 24 11.75 -5.41 -2.27
N LYS A 25 12.53 -4.43 -2.73
CA LYS A 25 12.05 -3.46 -3.72
C LYS A 25 11.76 -4.20 -5.03
N PRO A 26 10.51 -4.26 -5.51
CA PRO A 26 10.27 -4.78 -6.84
C PRO A 26 10.93 -3.85 -7.87
N GLU A 27 11.91 -4.37 -8.63
CA GLU A 27 12.79 -3.55 -9.48
C GLU A 27 12.06 -2.77 -10.59
N GLU A 28 10.87 -3.23 -10.96
CA GLU A 28 10.12 -2.70 -12.12
C GLU A 28 8.85 -1.92 -11.73
N THR A 29 8.53 -1.81 -10.44
CA THR A 29 7.28 -1.15 -9.98
C THR A 29 7.48 0.35 -9.80
N THR A 30 6.52 1.16 -10.27
CA THR A 30 6.54 2.61 -10.04
C THR A 30 6.16 2.96 -8.61
N VAL A 31 6.50 4.16 -8.14
CA VAL A 31 6.08 4.63 -6.81
C VAL A 31 4.55 4.63 -6.67
N PHE A 32 3.85 5.01 -7.74
CA PHE A 32 2.39 4.97 -7.77
C PHE A 32 1.86 3.55 -7.59
N ASP A 33 2.40 2.60 -8.36
CA ASP A 33 1.97 1.20 -8.30
C ASP A 33 2.31 0.55 -6.95
N TYR A 34 3.45 0.88 -6.35
CA TYR A 34 3.85 0.35 -5.04
C TYR A 34 2.92 0.80 -3.92
N ILE A 35 2.61 2.10 -3.86
CA ILE A 35 1.66 2.63 -2.87
C ILE A 35 0.24 2.12 -3.18
N GLY A 36 -0.04 1.88 -4.46
CA GLY A 36 -1.30 1.39 -4.97
C GLY A 36 -1.50 -0.11 -4.97
N GLU A 37 -0.54 -0.89 -4.51
CA GLU A 37 -0.52 -2.35 -4.72
C GLU A 37 -1.83 -3.01 -4.25
N ALA A 38 -2.32 -2.64 -3.06
CA ALA A 38 -3.58 -3.14 -2.54
C ALA A 38 -4.80 -2.79 -3.42
N TYR A 39 -4.82 -1.59 -4.03
CA TYR A 39 -5.89 -1.16 -4.93
C TYR A 39 -5.83 -1.89 -6.26
N ILE A 40 -4.61 -2.09 -6.79
CA ILE A 40 -4.38 -2.84 -8.02
C ILE A 40 -4.81 -4.29 -7.81
N GLN A 41 -4.43 -4.91 -6.70
CA GLN A 41 -4.80 -6.28 -6.36
C GLN A 41 -6.32 -6.47 -6.29
N ILE A 42 -7.05 -5.56 -5.62
CA ILE A 42 -8.52 -5.64 -5.54
C ILE A 42 -9.16 -5.40 -6.91
N GLN A 43 -8.60 -4.51 -7.74
CA GLN A 43 -9.07 -4.31 -9.12
C GLN A 43 -8.85 -5.54 -9.99
N ASP A 44 -7.69 -6.19 -9.90
CA ASP A 44 -7.37 -7.44 -10.62
C ASP A 44 -8.30 -8.58 -10.17
N GLU A 45 -8.58 -8.69 -8.87
CA GLU A 45 -9.55 -9.65 -8.34
C GLU A 45 -10.95 -9.38 -8.89
N THR A 46 -11.40 -8.12 -8.85
CA THR A 46 -12.70 -7.70 -9.40
C THR A 46 -12.79 -8.01 -10.90
N ALA A 47 -11.74 -7.71 -11.67
CA ALA A 47 -11.66 -8.00 -13.10
C ALA A 47 -11.70 -9.51 -13.39
N SER A 48 -11.02 -10.31 -12.57
CA SER A 48 -11.03 -11.78 -12.67
C SER A 48 -12.42 -12.34 -12.41
N ILE A 49 -13.14 -11.81 -11.41
CA ILE A 49 -14.53 -12.19 -11.12
C ILE A 49 -15.44 -11.87 -12.30
N TYR A 50 -15.30 -10.69 -12.92
CA TYR A 50 -16.08 -10.35 -14.13
C TYR A 50 -15.76 -11.26 -15.32
N ALA A 51 -14.49 -11.64 -15.51
CA ALA A 51 -14.11 -12.59 -16.56
C ALA A 51 -14.69 -13.99 -16.30
N GLU A 52 -14.73 -14.44 -15.05
CA GLU A 52 -15.38 -15.71 -14.67
C GLU A 52 -16.90 -15.65 -14.93
N MET A 53 -17.55 -14.51 -14.70
CA MET A 53 -18.99 -14.32 -14.96
C MET A 53 -19.38 -14.53 -16.43
N GLU A 54 -18.46 -14.35 -17.39
CA GLU A 54 -18.72 -14.62 -18.81
C GLU A 54 -18.80 -16.12 -19.14
N THR A 55 -18.24 -16.98 -18.28
CA THR A 55 -18.04 -18.41 -18.57
C THR A 55 -18.76 -19.35 -17.60
N THR A 56 -19.06 -18.90 -16.39
CA THR A 56 -19.67 -19.69 -15.31
C THR A 56 -21.19 -19.49 -15.25
N SER A 57 -21.92 -20.54 -14.83
CA SER A 57 -23.37 -20.45 -14.57
C SER A 57 -23.72 -20.20 -13.09
N ASP A 58 -22.74 -20.32 -12.19
CA ASP A 58 -22.86 -20.08 -10.75
C ASP A 58 -22.68 -18.59 -10.41
N MET A 59 -23.68 -17.79 -10.80
CA MET A 59 -23.62 -16.33 -10.66
C MET A 59 -23.74 -15.86 -9.21
N ASP A 60 -24.52 -16.54 -8.36
CA ASP A 60 -24.69 -16.16 -6.95
C ASP A 60 -23.35 -16.11 -6.19
N SER A 61 -22.50 -17.13 -6.35
CA SER A 61 -21.19 -17.17 -5.67
C SER A 61 -20.22 -16.12 -6.22
N LEU A 62 -20.28 -15.81 -7.52
CA LEU A 62 -19.45 -14.76 -8.11
C LEU A 62 -19.91 -13.37 -7.67
N LEU A 63 -21.22 -13.14 -7.56
CA LEU A 63 -21.78 -11.87 -7.07
C LEU A 63 -21.41 -11.63 -5.59
N GLU A 64 -21.43 -12.67 -4.75
CA GLU A 64 -20.98 -12.56 -3.35
C GLU A 64 -19.51 -12.15 -3.28
N LYS A 65 -18.62 -12.80 -4.05
CA LYS A 65 -17.20 -12.45 -4.12
C LYS A 65 -16.98 -11.02 -4.64
N LEU A 66 -17.71 -10.64 -5.69
CA LEU A 66 -17.63 -9.29 -6.25
C LEU A 66 -18.01 -8.25 -5.20
N GLN A 67 -19.08 -8.49 -4.45
CA GLN A 67 -19.53 -7.58 -3.40
C GLN A 67 -18.46 -7.43 -2.30
N LEU A 68 -17.84 -8.52 -1.87
CA LEU A 68 -16.74 -8.49 -0.90
C LEU A 68 -15.52 -7.70 -1.42
N ALA A 69 -15.15 -7.89 -2.68
CA ALA A 69 -14.05 -7.14 -3.30
C ALA A 69 -14.36 -5.64 -3.38
N LEU A 70 -15.59 -5.27 -3.75
CA LEU A 70 -16.04 -3.88 -3.79
C LEU A 70 -16.11 -3.25 -2.39
N ASP A 71 -16.58 -3.98 -1.38
CA ASP A 71 -16.59 -3.52 0.00
C ASP A 71 -15.15 -3.31 0.52
N ALA A 72 -14.22 -4.20 0.18
CA ALA A 72 -12.81 -4.04 0.49
C ALA A 72 -12.21 -2.81 -0.22
N PHE A 73 -12.54 -2.59 -1.50
CA PHE A 73 -12.12 -1.43 -2.27
C PHE A 73 -12.62 -0.12 -1.64
N ALA A 74 -13.88 -0.06 -1.26
CA ALA A 74 -14.46 1.09 -0.57
C ALA A 74 -13.82 1.30 0.82
N SER A 75 -13.55 0.22 1.55
CA SER A 75 -12.94 0.27 2.90
C SER A 75 -11.55 0.89 2.89
N ILE A 76 -10.77 0.68 1.82
CA ILE A 76 -9.46 1.32 1.63
C ILE A 76 -9.55 2.71 1.00
N GLY A 77 -10.74 3.24 0.73
CA GLY A 77 -10.93 4.54 0.10
C GLY A 77 -10.55 4.54 -1.39
N GLY A 78 -10.86 3.46 -2.10
CA GLY A 78 -10.58 3.26 -3.52
C GLY A 78 -11.07 4.39 -4.42
N ASP A 79 -12.26 4.92 -4.17
CA ASP A 79 -12.83 6.04 -4.94
C ASP A 79 -11.98 7.32 -4.89
N ASP A 80 -11.33 7.57 -3.75
CA ASP A 80 -10.49 8.75 -3.51
C ASP A 80 -8.99 8.43 -3.63
N PHE A 81 -8.62 7.23 -4.05
CA PHE A 81 -7.25 6.73 -4.02
C PHE A 81 -6.26 7.66 -4.73
N GLU A 82 -6.54 8.04 -5.98
CA GLU A 82 -5.64 8.92 -6.74
C GLU A 82 -5.47 10.29 -6.08
N SER A 83 -6.56 10.84 -5.54
CA SER A 83 -6.56 12.13 -4.82
C SER A 83 -5.79 12.04 -3.50
N SER A 84 -6.02 10.98 -2.74
CA SER A 84 -5.34 10.68 -1.48
C SER A 84 -3.85 10.48 -1.69
N MET A 85 -3.46 9.71 -2.70
CA MET A 85 -2.06 9.47 -3.02
C MET A 85 -1.37 10.75 -3.51
N ASN A 86 -1.98 11.49 -4.43
CA ASN A 86 -1.44 12.76 -4.90
C ASN A 86 -1.23 13.74 -3.73
N LYS A 87 -2.15 13.79 -2.76
CA LYS A 87 -1.98 14.58 -1.53
C LYS A 87 -0.80 14.09 -0.68
N LYS A 88 -0.68 12.77 -0.46
CA LYS A 88 0.43 12.17 0.32
C LYS A 88 1.79 12.46 -0.33
N LEU A 89 1.91 12.25 -1.64
CA LEU A 89 3.13 12.53 -2.40
C LEU A 89 3.46 14.03 -2.42
N ASN A 90 2.47 14.90 -2.56
CA ASN A 90 2.69 16.34 -2.54
C ASN A 90 3.17 16.83 -1.17
N LEU A 91 2.59 16.33 -0.07
CA LEU A 91 3.06 16.63 1.31
C LEU A 91 4.52 16.22 1.52
N ALA A 92 4.93 15.09 0.94
CA ALA A 92 6.31 14.60 1.02
C ALA A 92 7.25 15.26 -0.02
N ASN A 93 6.77 16.17 -0.88
CA ASN A 93 7.52 16.72 -2.04
C ASN A 93 8.02 15.64 -3.03
N LEU A 94 7.33 14.51 -3.10
CA LEU A 94 7.66 13.36 -3.95
C LEU A 94 6.79 13.27 -5.20
N MET A 95 5.97 14.29 -5.51
CA MET A 95 5.06 14.23 -6.66
C MET A 95 5.78 14.01 -8.00
N LYS A 96 7.01 14.52 -8.14
CA LYS A 96 7.88 14.30 -9.30
C LYS A 96 8.41 12.85 -9.44
N LEU A 97 8.27 12.05 -8.38
CA LEU A 97 8.76 10.66 -8.32
C LEU A 97 7.63 9.65 -8.49
N LYS A 98 6.38 10.10 -8.68
CA LYS A 98 5.20 9.25 -8.86
C LYS A 98 5.42 8.15 -9.90
N ASP A 99 5.95 8.53 -11.06
CA ASP A 99 6.17 7.64 -12.20
C ASP A 99 7.61 7.07 -12.25
N VAL A 100 8.41 7.32 -11.21
CA VAL A 100 9.77 6.80 -11.09
C VAL A 100 9.73 5.39 -10.49
N LYS A 101 10.72 4.56 -10.81
CA LYS A 101 10.85 3.22 -10.21
C LYS A 101 11.17 3.32 -8.73
N VAL A 102 10.57 2.44 -7.93
CA VAL A 102 10.81 2.36 -6.49
C VAL A 102 12.28 2.04 -6.17
N SER A 103 12.96 1.31 -7.07
CA SER A 103 14.39 1.03 -6.97
C SER A 103 15.29 2.27 -7.10
N ASP A 104 14.85 3.28 -7.84
CA ASP A 104 15.61 4.52 -8.03
C ASP A 104 15.46 5.49 -6.85
N LEU A 105 14.58 5.18 -5.88
CA LEU A 105 14.40 5.99 -4.68
C LEU A 105 15.55 5.81 -3.68
N SER A 106 16.00 6.92 -3.11
CA SER A 106 16.86 6.89 -1.92
C SER A 106 16.12 6.24 -0.74
N GLY A 107 16.87 5.67 0.20
CA GLY A 107 16.27 5.04 1.39
C GLY A 107 15.39 5.99 2.21
N GLY A 108 15.69 7.29 2.21
CA GLY A 108 14.86 8.30 2.86
C GLY A 108 13.54 8.55 2.14
N GLU A 109 13.56 8.64 0.81
CA GLU A 109 12.37 8.83 -0.02
C GLU A 109 11.45 7.60 0.02
N PHE A 110 12.04 6.40 -0.06
CA PHE A 110 11.29 5.15 0.08
C PHE A 110 10.55 5.09 1.43
N LYS A 111 11.21 5.50 2.50
CA LYS A 111 10.61 5.46 3.85
C LYS A 111 9.43 6.43 4.02
N LEU A 112 9.37 7.50 3.23
CA LEU A 112 8.25 8.44 3.24
C LEU A 112 7.01 7.90 2.52
N ILE A 113 7.19 6.96 1.59
CA ILE A 113 6.07 6.31 0.88
C ILE A 113 5.62 5.02 1.57
N ASP A 114 6.54 4.30 2.21
CA ASP A 114 6.35 3.04 2.95
C ASP A 114 5.67 3.24 4.34
N GLY A 115 5.70 4.47 4.86
CA GLY A 115 5.22 4.83 6.20
C GLY A 115 3.75 5.29 6.30
#